data_AF-A0A6V8CQB1-F1
#
_entry.id   AF-A0A6V8CQB1-F1
#
_cell.length_a   1.000
_cell.length_b   1.000
_cell.length_c   1.000
_cell.angle_alpha   90.00
_cell.angle_beta   90.00
_cell.angle_gamma   90.00
#
_symmetry.space_group_name_H-M   'P 1'
#
loop_
_entity.id
_entity.type
_entity.pdbx_description
1 polymer ?
#
loop_
_entity_poly.entity_id
_entity_poly.type
_entity_poly.pdbx_seq_one_letter_code
_entity_poly.pdbx_strand_id
1 'polypeptide(L)' 'ADPRTNEDAEPFETLTLVELQNITGKEALGPGQSAAVDPIAVNWAIDCGLRIGVLDGRDIRRIEDALEGRPFEGTLVQPE' A
#
# COMPACT_ATOMS: atom_id res chain seq x y z
N ALA A 1 12.01 -2.04 2.44
CA ALA A 1 12.43 -1.77 3.84
C ALA A 1 11.73 -0.51 4.34
N ASP A 2 11.68 -0.24 5.65
CA ASP A 2 11.08 1.02 6.15
C ASP A 2 12.00 2.21 5.81
N PRO A 3 11.55 3.16 4.95
CA PRO A 3 12.37 4.28 4.48
C PRO A 3 12.73 5.27 5.59
N ARG A 4 12.08 5.22 6.76
CA ARG A 4 12.46 6.04 7.93
C ARG A 4 13.73 5.55 8.61
N THR A 5 14.10 4.30 8.37
CA THR A 5 15.23 3.64 9.07
C THR A 5 16.29 3.11 8.11
N ASN A 6 16.01 3.06 6.81
CA ASN A 6 16.92 2.57 5.78
C ASN A 6 16.92 3.54 4.60
N GLU A 7 18.08 4.18 4.37
CA GLU A 7 18.27 5.17 3.30
C GLU A 7 18.27 4.54 1.89
N ASP A 8 18.58 3.25 1.77
CA ASP A 8 18.58 2.50 0.51
C ASP A 8 17.17 1.96 0.15
N ALA A 9 16.12 2.38 0.88
CA ALA A 9 14.76 1.94 0.62
C ALA A 9 14.21 2.60 -0.65
N GLU A 10 13.83 1.76 -1.62
CA GLU A 10 13.20 2.21 -2.86
C GLU A 10 11.67 1.97 -2.84
N PRO A 11 10.88 2.86 -3.48
CA PRO A 11 9.44 2.66 -3.63
C PRO A 11 9.15 1.59 -4.69
N PHE A 12 7.99 0.94 -4.57
CA PHE A 12 7.46 0.06 -5.60
C PHE A 12 6.36 0.79 -6.37
N GLU A 13 6.40 0.74 -7.71
CA GLU A 13 5.30 1.28 -8.54
C GLU A 13 4.08 0.35 -8.55
N THR A 14 4.32 -0.96 -8.54
CA THR A 14 3.28 -1.99 -8.54
C THR A 14 3.61 -3.13 -7.60
N LEU A 15 2.61 -3.67 -6.92
CA LEU A 15 2.70 -4.86 -6.08
C LEU A 15 1.46 -5.75 -6.24
N THR A 16 1.61 -7.03 -5.92
CA THR A 16 0.48 -7.91 -5.61
C THR A 16 0.04 -7.73 -4.16
N LEU A 17 -1.21 -8.11 -3.85
CA LEU A 17 -1.69 -8.12 -2.46
C LEU A 17 -0.86 -9.04 -1.54
N VAL A 18 -0.36 -10.15 -2.08
CA VAL A 18 0.51 -11.09 -1.33
C VAL A 18 1.87 -10.46 -1.04
N GLU A 19 2.47 -9.74 -1.99
CA GLU A 19 3.71 -9.00 -1.74
C GLU A 19 3.52 -7.90 -0.71
N LEU A 20 2.41 -7.16 -0.76
CA LEU A 20 2.09 -6.17 0.26
C LEU A 20 1.94 -6.82 1.65
N GLN A 21 1.26 -7.96 1.74
CA GLN A 21 1.12 -8.72 2.99
C GLN A 21 2.47 -9.18 3.55
N ASN A 22 3.43 -9.54 2.69
CA ASN A 22 4.78 -9.90 3.13
C ASN A 22 5.54 -8.70 3.73
N ILE A 23 5.21 -7.47 3.31
CA ILE A 23 5.79 -6.24 3.85
C ILE A 23 5.11 -5.84 5.16
N THR A 24 3.78 -5.86 5.21
CA THR A 24 3.00 -5.40 6.38
C THR A 24 2.92 -6.45 7.48
N GLY A 25 3.08 -7.73 7.13
CA GLY A 25 2.76 -8.86 7.99
C GLY A 25 1.27 -9.18 7.99
N LYS A 26 0.87 -10.13 8.84
CA LYS A 26 -0.52 -10.60 9.00
C LYS A 26 -1.15 -10.21 10.33
N GLU A 27 -0.31 -9.83 11.29
CA GLU A 27 -0.74 -9.53 12.66
C GLU A 27 -1.22 -8.09 12.79
N ALA A 28 -2.15 -7.86 13.71
CA ALA A 28 -2.60 -6.52 14.02
C ALA A 28 -1.44 -5.67 14.57
N LEU A 29 -1.43 -4.39 14.22
CA LEU A 29 -0.45 -3.46 14.77
C LEU A 29 -0.62 -3.33 16.28
N GLY A 30 0.51 -3.32 17.00
CA GLY A 30 0.51 -3.04 18.42
C GLY A 30 0.15 -1.58 18.74
N PRO A 31 -0.25 -1.25 19.98
CA PRO A 31 -0.56 0.11 20.37
C PRO A 31 0.61 1.07 20.09
N GLY A 32 0.33 2.16 19.36
CA GLY A 32 1.34 3.16 19.00
C GLY A 32 2.21 2.82 17.80
N GLN A 33 2.04 1.64 17.18
CA GLN A 33 2.67 1.33 15.90
C GLN A 33 1.86 1.92 14.74
N SER A 34 2.56 2.23 13.65
CA SER A 34 1.97 2.74 12.41
C SER A 34 2.60 2.04 11.22
N ALA A 35 1.79 1.73 10.22
CA ALA A 35 2.24 1.26 8.91
C ALA A 35 1.56 2.11 7.82
N ALA A 36 2.16 2.15 6.62
CA ALA A 36 1.56 2.85 5.48
C ALA A 36 0.22 2.22 5.07
N VAL A 37 0.11 0.90 5.19
CA VAL A 37 -1.14 0.15 5.01
C VAL A 37 -1.29 -0.80 6.20
N ASP A 38 -2.50 -0.88 6.75
CA ASP A 38 -2.80 -1.74 7.91
C ASP A 38 -2.80 -3.23 7.51
N PRO A 39 -2.11 -4.11 8.25
CA PRO A 39 -2.05 -5.56 7.95
C PRO A 39 -3.42 -6.25 7.89
N ILE A 40 -4.37 -5.85 8.74
CA ILE A 40 -5.71 -6.43 8.77
C ILE A 40 -6.51 -5.98 7.55
N ALA A 41 -6.35 -4.72 7.12
CA ALA A 41 -6.96 -4.23 5.89
C ALA A 41 -6.40 -4.96 4.65
N VAL A 42 -5.10 -5.27 4.61
CA VAL A 42 -4.50 -6.07 3.52
C VAL A 42 -5.11 -7.48 3.48
N ASN A 43 -5.27 -8.13 4.64
CA ASN A 43 -5.93 -9.45 4.69
C ASN A 43 -7.35 -9.40 4.11
N TRP A 44 -8.14 -8.38 4.47
CA TRP A 44 -9.48 -8.21 3.90
C TRP A 44 -9.46 -7.91 2.41
N ALA A 45 -8.49 -7.14 1.94
CA ALA A 45 -8.33 -6.86 0.51
C ALA A 45 -8.01 -8.14 -0.28
N ILE A 46 -7.21 -9.06 0.28
CA ILE A 46 -6.96 -10.39 -0.29
C ILE A 46 -8.27 -11.18 -0.36
N ASP A 47 -8.97 -11.30 0.76
CA ASP A 47 -10.21 -12.08 0.85
C ASP A 47 -11.29 -11.58 -0.12
N CYS A 48 -11.32 -10.27 -0.38
CA CYS A 48 -12.31 -9.62 -1.23
C CYS A 48 -11.82 -9.36 -2.67
N GLY A 49 -10.56 -9.67 -3.01
CA GLY A 49 -9.97 -9.35 -4.31
C GLY A 49 -9.96 -7.85 -4.65
N LEU A 50 -9.69 -6.99 -3.67
CA LEU A 50 -9.72 -5.53 -3.84
C LEU A 50 -8.37 -4.99 -4.31
N ARG A 51 -8.42 -4.05 -5.25
CA ARG A 51 -7.26 -3.23 -5.62
C ARG A 51 -7.06 -2.12 -4.59
N ILE A 52 -5.80 -1.77 -4.31
CA ILE A 52 -5.42 -0.69 -3.38
C ILE A 52 -4.51 0.29 -4.13
N GLY A 53 -4.79 1.58 -4.03
CA GLY A 53 -3.86 2.64 -4.41
C GLY A 53 -3.20 3.23 -3.17
N VAL A 54 -1.88 3.15 -3.07
CA VAL A 54 -1.10 3.81 -2.01
C VAL A 54 -0.41 5.03 -2.60
N LEU A 55 -0.81 6.22 -2.15
CA LEU A 55 -0.30 7.48 -2.68
C LEU A 55 -0.30 8.58 -1.62
N ASP A 56 0.46 9.64 -1.86
CA ASP A 56 0.45 10.83 -1.01
C ASP A 56 -0.77 11.71 -1.30
N GLY A 57 -1.79 11.59 -0.45
CA GLY A 57 -3.06 12.33 -0.56
C GLY A 57 -2.96 13.84 -0.37
N ARG A 58 -1.77 14.40 -0.10
CA ARG A 58 -1.57 15.87 -0.11
C ARG A 58 -1.64 16.45 -1.52
N ASP A 59 -1.37 15.64 -2.56
CA ASP A 59 -1.64 16.01 -3.95
C ASP A 59 -2.97 15.38 -4.42
N ILE A 60 -4.03 16.21 -4.43
CA ILE A 60 -5.39 15.78 -4.79
C ILE A 60 -5.46 15.21 -6.21
N ARG A 61 -4.60 15.67 -7.14
CA ARG A 61 -4.61 15.18 -8.52
C ARG A 61 -4.30 13.69 -8.58
N ARG A 62 -3.40 13.20 -7.72
CA ARG A 62 -3.08 11.77 -7.64
C ARG A 62 -4.27 10.93 -7.17
N ILE A 63 -5.12 11.48 -6.31
CA ILE A 63 -6.36 10.83 -5.88
C ILE A 63 -7.32 10.72 -7.07
N GLU A 64 -7.51 11.80 -7.84
CA GLU A 64 -8.33 11.79 -9.05
C GLU A 64 -7.82 10.77 -10.07
N ASP A 65 -6.52 10.78 -10.35
CA ASP A 65 -5.88 9.82 -11.26
C ASP A 65 -6.12 8.37 -10.83
N ALA A 66 -5.92 8.06 -9.55
CA ALA A 66 -6.14 6.71 -9.02
C ALA A 66 -7.61 6.27 -9.11
N LEU A 67 -8.57 7.17 -8.85
CA LEU A 67 -10.00 6.88 -8.93
C LEU A 67 -10.48 6.68 -10.37
N GLU A 68 -9.92 7.43 -11.32
CA GLU A 68 -10.24 7.29 -12.74
C GLU A 68 -9.48 6.15 -13.43
N GLY A 69 -8.55 5.48 -12.72
CA GLY A 69 -7.70 4.43 -13.29
C GLY A 69 -6.62 4.96 -14.25
N ARG A 70 -6.27 6.24 -14.13
CA ARG A 70 -5.13 6.85 -14.83
C ARG A 70 -3.83 6.52 -14.10
N PRO A 71 -2.67 6.59 -14.76
CA PRO A 71 -1.38 6.48 -14.09
C PRO A 71 -1.24 7.56 -13.00
N PHE A 72 -0.74 7.18 -11.82
CA PHE A 72 -0.48 8.08 -10.70
C PHE A 72 0.87 7.76 -10.04
N GLU A 73 1.46 8.74 -9.36
CA GLU A 73 2.67 8.53 -8.57
C GLU A 73 2.30 7.89 -7.22
N GLY A 74 2.78 6.68 -7.00
CA GLY A 74 2.48 5.87 -5.83
C GLY A 74 2.68 4.39 -6.13
N THR A 75 2.00 3.53 -5.36
CA THR A 75 2.00 2.09 -5.56
C THR A 75 0.59 1.62 -5.90
N LEU A 76 0.43 0.97 -7.05
CA LEU A 76 -0.77 0.22 -7.40
C LEU A 76 -0.65 -1.21 -6.90
N VAL A 77 -1.58 -1.64 -6.05
CA VAL A 77 -1.62 -2.99 -5.50
C VAL A 77 -2.84 -3.72 -6.06
N GLN A 78 -2.62 -4.91 -6.60
CA GLN A 78 -3.64 -5.69 -7.30
C GLN A 78 -3.72 -7.15 -6.82
N PRO A 79 -4.89 -7.79 -6.93
CA PRO A 79 -4.99 -9.25 -6.85
C PRO A 79 -4.11 -9.91 -7.92
N GLU A 80 -3.76 -11.19 -7.70
CA GLU A 80 -3.03 -12.03 -8.68
C GLU A 80 -3.78 -12.18 -10.01
#